data_AF-A0A0S8EBS2-F1
#
_entry.id   AF-A0A0S8EBS2-F1
#
_cell.length_a   1.000
_cell.length_b   1.000
_cell.length_c   1.000
_cell.angle_alpha   90.00
_cell.angle_beta   90.00
_cell.angle_gamma   90.00
#
_symmetry.space_group_name_H-M   'P 1'
#
loop_
_entity.id
_entity.type
_entity.pdbx_description
1 polymer ?
#
loop_
_entity_poly.entity_id
_entity_poly.type
_entity_poly.pdbx_seq_one_letter_code
_entity_poly.pdbx_strand_id
1 'polypeptide(L)'
;MVARGRRRRGPVWNARQVKALRDHLGLTQEEMAAELGTRQQTISEWETGRYQPRGTSARLLTLIAERGDFPYGPEGEGSTVSDQAQDRDRA
;
A
#
# COMPACT_ATOMS: atom_id res chain seq x y z
N MET A 1 17.78 26.49 21.54
CA MET A 1 16.82 25.57 20.88
C MET A 1 16.77 25.94 19.41
N VAL A 2 17.23 25.08 18.49
CA VAL A 2 17.06 25.29 17.04
C VAL A 2 16.33 24.07 16.46
N ALA A 3 15.28 24.37 15.70
CA ALA A 3 14.25 23.47 15.26
C ALA A 3 14.80 22.23 14.53
N ARG A 4 14.41 21.05 15.00
CA ARG A 4 14.63 19.78 14.29
C ARG A 4 13.98 19.90 12.91
N GLY A 5 14.78 19.81 11.86
CA GLY A 5 14.34 19.91 10.47
C GLY A 5 13.09 19.06 10.22
N ARG A 6 12.11 19.62 9.51
CA ARG A 6 10.91 18.91 9.07
C ARG A 6 11.39 17.70 8.26
N ARG A 7 11.42 16.51 8.88
CA ARG A 7 11.64 15.27 8.16
C ARG A 7 10.58 15.22 7.07
N ARG A 8 10.97 15.21 5.80
CA ARG A 8 10.05 14.97 4.69
C ARG A 8 9.27 13.71 5.06
N ARG A 9 7.97 13.86 5.34
CA ARG A 9 7.07 12.73 5.53
C ARG A 9 7.09 12.01 4.18
N GLY A 10 7.63 10.80 4.15
CA GLY A 10 7.58 9.97 2.96
C GLY A 10 6.13 9.68 2.57
N PRO A 11 5.90 9.10 1.38
CA PRO A 11 4.57 8.71 0.93
C PRO A 11 3.83 7.93 2.00
N VAL A 12 2.59 8.33 2.29
CA VAL A 12 1.74 7.61 3.23
C VAL A 12 1.06 6.49 2.46
N TRP A 13 1.37 5.25 2.84
CA TRP A 13 0.75 4.05 2.30
C TRP A 13 -0.50 3.71 3.12
N ASN A 14 -1.66 3.69 2.45
CA ASN A 14 -2.90 3.22 3.04
C ASN A 14 -3.14 1.73 2.71
N ALA A 15 -4.10 1.13 3.42
CA ALA A 15 -4.44 -0.28 3.29
C ALA A 15 -4.73 -0.73 1.85
N ARG A 16 -5.47 0.10 1.10
CA ARG A 16 -5.81 -0.17 -0.30
C ARG A 16 -4.58 -0.12 -1.20
N GLN A 17 -3.68 0.84 -0.99
CA GLN A 17 -2.45 0.96 -1.76
C GLN A 17 -1.51 -0.22 -1.53
N VAL A 18 -1.38 -0.68 -0.28
CA VAL A 18 -0.55 -1.86 0.04
C VAL A 18 -1.11 -3.11 -0.66
N LYS A 19 -2.44 -3.30 -0.57
CA LYS A 19 -3.11 -4.41 -1.24
C LYS A 19 -2.98 -4.33 -2.76
N ALA A 20 -3.22 -3.17 -3.35
CA ALA A 20 -3.13 -2.95 -4.78
C ALA A 20 -1.71 -3.16 -5.32
N LEU A 21 -0.68 -2.72 -4.57
CA LEU A 21 0.71 -3.01 -4.92
C LEU A 21 0.97 -4.52 -4.92
N ARG A 22 0.51 -5.23 -3.90
CA ARG A 22 0.67 -6.69 -3.82
C ARG A 22 0.00 -7.39 -5.00
N ASP A 23 -1.26 -7.03 -5.28
CA ASP A 23 -2.05 -7.62 -6.36
C ASP A 23 -1.42 -7.29 -7.74
N HIS A 24 -0.91 -6.08 -7.93
CA HIS A 24 -0.19 -5.66 -9.15
C HIS A 24 1.08 -6.46 -9.41
N LEU A 25 1.82 -6.79 -8.34
CA LEU A 25 3.02 -7.64 -8.43
C LEU A 25 2.70 -9.13 -8.55
N GLY A 26 1.42 -9.52 -8.43
CA GLY A 26 1.00 -10.93 -8.46
C GLY A 26 1.50 -11.74 -7.26
N LEU A 27 1.81 -11.08 -6.13
CA LEU A 27 2.39 -11.72 -4.95
C LEU A 27 1.33 -12.15 -3.94
N THR A 28 1.62 -13.22 -3.22
CA THR A 28 0.92 -13.57 -1.97
C THR A 28 1.38 -12.66 -0.83
N GLN A 29 0.63 -12.64 0.28
CA GLN A 29 1.01 -11.86 1.47
C GLN A 29 2.33 -12.37 2.10
N GLU A 30 2.63 -13.66 1.96
CA GLU A 30 3.87 -14.26 2.45
C GLU A 30 5.07 -13.86 1.59
N GLU A 31 4.93 -13.91 0.27
CA GLU A 31 5.99 -13.47 -0.65
C GLU A 31 6.27 -11.97 -0.50
N MET A 32 5.23 -11.14 -0.41
CA MET A 32 5.41 -9.71 -0.15
C MET A 32 6.10 -9.47 1.20
N ALA A 33 5.79 -10.27 2.22
CA ALA A 33 6.46 -10.18 3.51
C ALA A 33 7.93 -10.57 3.43
N ALA A 34 8.26 -11.61 2.66
CA ALA A 34 9.64 -12.04 2.42
C ALA A 34 10.45 -10.94 1.70
N GLU A 35 9.87 -10.33 0.64
CA GLU A 35 10.48 -9.21 -0.10
C GLU A 35 10.75 -8.00 0.81
N LEU A 36 9.83 -7.73 1.74
CA LEU A 36 9.93 -6.61 2.69
C LEU A 36 10.74 -6.94 3.95
N GLY A 37 11.19 -8.19 4.12
CA GLY A 37 11.85 -8.66 5.34
C GLY A 37 10.99 -8.54 6.60
N THR A 38 9.67 -8.72 6.46
CA THR A 38 8.69 -8.64 7.56
C THR A 38 7.89 -9.94 7.69
N ARG A 39 6.87 -9.95 8.54
CA ARG A 39 5.99 -11.11 8.74
C ARG A 39 4.72 -10.98 7.90
N GLN A 40 4.17 -12.10 7.43
CA GLN A 40 2.89 -12.12 6.71
C GLN A 40 1.76 -11.46 7.50
N GLN A 41 1.72 -11.66 8.83
CA GLN A 41 0.79 -10.98 9.74
C GLN A 41 0.87 -9.45 9.64
N THR A 42 2.08 -8.89 9.46
CA THR A 42 2.28 -7.44 9.34
C THR A 42 1.69 -6.90 8.03
N ILE A 43 1.83 -7.66 6.93
CA ILE A 43 1.17 -7.32 5.65
C ILE A 43 -0.35 -7.33 5.81
N SER A 44 -0.89 -8.36 6.45
CA SER A 44 -2.33 -8.45 6.75
C SER A 44 -2.82 -7.26 7.59
N GLU A 45 -2.09 -6.86 8.63
CA GLU A 45 -2.41 -5.69 9.45
C GLU A 45 -2.39 -4.37 8.66
N TRP A 46 -1.54 -4.26 7.64
CA TRP A 46 -1.52 -3.11 6.74
C TRP A 46 -2.68 -3.12 5.77
N GLU A 47 -2.95 -4.25 5.13
CA GLU A 47 -4.05 -4.42 4.16
C GLU A 47 -5.43 -4.31 4.78
N THR A 48 -5.56 -4.62 6.08
CA THR A 48 -6.80 -4.42 6.85
C THR A 48 -6.89 -3.02 7.46
N GLY A 49 -5.83 -2.22 7.39
CA GLY A 49 -5.77 -0.87 7.95
C GLY A 49 -5.67 -0.82 9.48
N ARG A 50 -5.46 -1.97 10.15
CA ARG A 50 -5.18 -2.03 11.59
C ARG A 50 -3.93 -1.22 11.96
N TYR A 51 -2.91 -1.31 11.12
CA TYR A 51 -1.69 -0.50 11.23
C TYR A 51 -1.30 0.07 9.87
N GLN A 52 -0.54 1.16 9.87
CA GLN A 52 0.05 1.72 8.65
C GLN A 52 1.56 1.48 8.67
N PRO A 53 2.17 1.14 7.52
CA PRO A 53 3.62 1.05 7.41
C PRO A 53 4.22 2.43 7.69
N ARG A 54 5.28 2.46 8.51
CA ARG A 54 5.97 3.69 8.91
C ARG A 54 7.47 3.52 8.79
N GLY A 55 8.19 4.64 8.71
CA GLY A 55 9.65 4.64 8.71
C GLY A 55 10.23 3.85 7.53
N THR A 56 11.05 2.83 7.83
CA THR A 56 11.72 2.00 6.83
C THR A 56 10.75 1.21 5.97
N SER A 57 9.69 0.63 6.54
CA SER A 57 8.71 -0.16 5.77
C SER A 57 8.01 0.66 4.69
N ALA A 58 7.64 1.91 5.00
CA ALA A 58 7.05 2.81 4.01
C ALA A 58 8.01 3.12 2.85
N ARG A 59 9.31 3.25 3.15
CA ARG A 59 10.34 3.45 2.12
C ARG A 59 10.57 2.21 1.26
N LEU A 60 10.55 1.02 1.87
CA LEU A 60 10.67 -0.23 1.12
C LEU A 60 9.49 -0.44 0.17
N LEU A 61 8.27 -0.13 0.62
CA LEU A 61 7.09 -0.16 -0.25
C LEU A 61 7.22 0.80 -1.43
N THR A 62 7.71 2.02 -1.19
CA THR A 62 8.04 2.99 -2.25
C THR A 62 9.02 2.41 -3.27
N LEU A 63 10.13 1.81 -2.82
CA LEU A 63 11.12 1.21 -3.72
C LEU A 63 10.57 0.03 -4.53
N ILE A 64 9.80 -0.84 -3.89
CA ILE A 64 9.17 -1.98 -4.57
C ILE A 64 8.16 -1.50 -5.61
N ALA A 65 7.39 -0.46 -5.28
CA ALA A 65 6.43 0.12 -6.19
C ALA A 65 7.09 0.79 -7.41
N GLU A 66 8.20 1.51 -7.21
CA GLU A 66 9.00 2.04 -8.32
C GLU A 66 9.56 0.93 -9.21
N ARG A 67 10.07 -0.15 -8.60
CA ARG A 67 10.59 -1.31 -9.33
C ARG A 67 9.50 -2.03 -10.13
N GLY A 68 8.28 -2.07 -9.61
CA GLY A 68 7.12 -2.68 -10.24
C GLY A 68 6.35 -1.78 -11.20
N ASP A 69 6.85 -0.56 -11.47
CA ASP A 69 6.15 0.48 -12.23
C ASP A 69 4.70 0.70 -11.75
N PHE A 70 4.48 0.54 -10.44
CA PHE A 70 3.16 0.70 -9.83
C PHE A 70 2.90 2.19 -9.60
N PRO A 71 1.78 2.75 -10.05
CA PRO A 71 1.46 4.16 -9.79
C PRO A 71 1.06 4.34 -8.32
N TYR A 72 1.97 4.88 -7.50
CA TYR A 72 1.70 5.25 -6.11
C TYR A 72 2.03 6.74 -5.90
N GLY A 73 1.10 7.49 -5.33
CA GLY A 73 1.30 8.92 -5.09
C GLY A 73 0.35 9.49 -4.04
N PRO A 74 0.70 10.62 -3.40
CA PRO A 74 -0.19 11.33 -2.47
C PRO A 74 -1.42 11.92 -3.18
N GLU A 75 -1.33 12.10 -4.49
CA GLU A 75 -2.39 12.55 -5.39
C GLU A 75 -3.11 11.39 -6.07
N GLY A 76 -2.77 10.15 -5.70
CA GLY A 76 -3.49 8.96 -6.10
C GLY A 76 -4.86 8.97 -5.42
N GLU A 77 -5.78 9.76 -5.99
CA GLU A 77 -7.19 9.44 -6.09
C GLU A 77 -7.25 7.93 -6.16
N GLY A 78 -7.76 7.31 -5.09
CA GLY A 78 -7.96 5.88 -5.06
C GLY A 78 -8.76 5.58 -6.30
N SER A 79 -8.10 4.99 -7.31
CA SER A 79 -8.74 4.58 -8.55
C SER A 79 -9.98 3.88 -8.10
N THR A 80 -11.06 4.59 -8.36
CA THR A 80 -12.38 4.26 -7.92
C THR A 80 -12.71 3.12 -8.84
N VAL A 81 -12.33 1.90 -8.44
CA VAL A 81 -13.06 0.73 -8.87
C VAL A 81 -14.40 0.88 -8.16
N SER A 82 -15.24 1.77 -8.72
CA SER A 82 -16.66 1.57 -8.74
C SER A 82 -16.86 0.21 -9.39
N ASP A 83 -16.80 -0.84 -8.59
CA ASP A 83 -17.76 -1.92 -8.77
C ASP A 83 -19.04 -1.45 -8.08
N GLN A 84 -19.64 -0.40 -8.64
CA GLN A 84 -21.00 -0.02 -8.30
C GLN A 84 -21.91 -0.91 -9.12
N ALA A 85 -22.87 -1.49 -8.39
CA ALA A 85 -24.12 -2.01 -8.89
C ALA A 85 -24.04 -3.33 -9.68
N GLN A 86 -23.93 -4.42 -8.93
CA GLN A 86 -24.90 -5.50 -9.12
C GLN A 86 -26.30 -4.94 -8.83
N ASP A 87 -26.95 -4.37 -9.85
CA ASP A 87 -28.40 -4.31 -9.92
C ASP A 87 -28.83 -4.44 -11.39
N ARG A 88 -29.75 -5.39 -11.61
CA ARG A 88 -30.70 -5.52 -12.73
C ARG A 88 -30.28 -6.28 -13.98
N ASP A 89 -30.64 -7.56 -13.98
CA ASP A 89 -31.82 -8.11 -14.68
C ASP A 89 -32.23 -9.36 -13.90
N ARG A 90 -33.36 -9.48 -13.18
CA ARG A 90 -34.79 -9.36 -13.54
C ARG A 90 -35.18 -10.15 -14.79
N ALA A 91 -35.47 -11.43 -14.63
CA ALA A 91 -36.76 -12.08 -14.95
C ALA A 91 -36.69 -13.58 -14.65
#